data_AF-A0A0G9MKF9-F1
#
_entry.id   AF-A0A0G9MKF9-F1
#
_cell.length_a   1.000
_cell.length_b   1.000
_cell.length_c   1.000
_cell.angle_alpha   90.00
_cell.angle_beta   90.00
_cell.angle_gamma   90.00
#
_symmetry.space_group_name_H-M   'P 1'
#
loop_
_entity.id
_entity.type
_entity.pdbx_description
1 polymer ?
#
loop_
_entity_poly.entity_id
_entity_poly.type
_entity_poly.pdbx_seq_one_letter_code
_entity_poly.pdbx_strand_id
1 'polypeptide(L)'
;MRIALSLAAALMLSVPAHAQDDTRFIFTFDGDVDWPTNTARLAETAHQRAEDIVDPAYVICSGGSGETARERRREVRSALALAGAAPFRILDAGVCDAQITGRSRRAIGENNVWLGLAPYQQVVEFVNRRLGGS
;
A
#
# COMPACT_ATOMS: atom_id res chain seq x y z
N MET A 1 -22.99 -50.82 29.32
CA MET A 1 -22.80 -51.54 28.04
C MET A 1 -22.49 -50.49 26.98
N ARG A 2 -21.32 -50.58 26.35
CA ARG A 2 -20.85 -49.71 25.25
C ARG A 2 -21.73 -49.93 24.01
N ILE A 3 -21.92 -48.91 23.19
CA ILE A 3 -21.56 -48.88 21.75
C ILE A 3 -21.50 -47.41 21.34
N ALA A 4 -20.31 -47.01 20.90
CA ALA A 4 -20.05 -45.78 20.19
C ALA A 4 -20.46 -45.95 18.72
N LEU A 5 -20.95 -44.89 18.09
CA LEU A 5 -20.88 -44.70 16.65
C LEU A 5 -20.65 -43.22 16.36
N SER A 6 -19.39 -42.91 16.15
CA SER A 6 -18.88 -41.69 15.54
C SER A 6 -19.29 -41.64 14.07
N LEU A 7 -19.82 -40.52 13.56
CA LEU A 7 -19.61 -40.08 12.18
C LEU A 7 -20.16 -38.67 11.95
N ALA A 8 -19.32 -37.82 11.32
CA ALA A 8 -19.60 -36.63 10.51
C ALA A 8 -18.65 -35.49 10.93
N ALA A 9 -17.39 -35.53 10.49
CA ALA A 9 -16.96 -35.00 9.19
C ALA A 9 -17.13 -33.48 9.10
N ALA A 10 -16.00 -32.81 9.31
CA ALA A 10 -15.54 -31.59 8.65
C ALA A 10 -16.58 -30.80 7.84
N LEU A 11 -16.91 -29.62 8.35
CA LEU A 11 -17.20 -28.47 7.50
C LEU A 11 -16.53 -27.26 8.14
N MET A 12 -15.30 -27.04 7.68
CA MET A 12 -14.63 -25.76 7.74
C MET A 12 -15.58 -24.73 7.11
N LEU A 13 -16.30 -23.99 7.93
CA LEU A 13 -17.14 -22.91 7.46
C LEU A 13 -16.46 -21.59 7.77
N SER A 14 -15.76 -21.15 6.73
CA SER A 14 -15.52 -19.75 6.39
C SER A 14 -14.77 -18.94 7.43
N VAL A 15 -13.44 -19.09 7.42
CA VAL A 15 -12.61 -17.87 7.45
C VAL A 15 -13.18 -16.98 6.35
N PRO A 16 -13.64 -15.75 6.65
CA PRO A 16 -14.09 -14.88 5.59
C PRO A 16 -12.92 -14.75 4.62
N ALA A 17 -13.16 -15.07 3.35
CA ALA A 17 -12.26 -14.80 2.23
C ALA A 17 -12.14 -13.28 1.98
N HIS A 18 -12.13 -12.50 3.07
CA HIS A 18 -11.78 -11.10 3.15
C HIS A 18 -10.44 -11.01 3.88
N ALA A 19 -9.48 -11.84 3.47
CA ALA A 19 -8.12 -11.34 3.32
C ALA A 19 -8.12 -10.39 2.12
N GLN A 20 -8.89 -9.30 2.24
CA GLN A 20 -8.90 -8.20 1.28
C GLN A 20 -7.63 -7.41 1.56
N ASP A 21 -6.60 -7.74 0.80
CA ASP A 21 -5.45 -6.91 0.46
C ASP A 21 -4.88 -6.06 1.62
N ASP A 22 -3.87 -6.64 2.30
CA ASP A 22 -3.06 -6.05 3.37
C ASP A 22 -2.19 -4.86 2.92
N THR A 23 -2.61 -4.10 1.90
CA THR A 23 -1.99 -2.81 1.55
C THR A 23 -3.08 -1.82 1.18
N ARG A 24 -3.55 -1.06 2.17
CA ARG A 24 -4.56 -0.03 1.94
C ARG A 24 -3.89 1.20 1.34
N PHE A 25 -3.99 1.33 0.02
CA PHE A 25 -3.71 2.58 -0.68
C PHE A 25 -4.81 3.58 -0.37
N ILE A 26 -4.53 4.50 0.54
CA ILE A 26 -5.50 5.46 1.06
C ILE A 26 -5.46 6.76 0.26
N PHE A 27 -4.31 7.09 -0.35
CA PHE A 27 -4.11 8.38 -1.00
C PHE A 27 -3.72 8.22 -2.46
N THR A 28 -4.36 9.01 -3.31
CA THR A 28 -4.02 9.19 -4.71
C THR A 28 -3.68 10.66 -4.92
N PHE A 29 -2.50 10.91 -5.46
CA PHE A 29 -2.01 12.22 -5.83
C PHE A 29 -2.26 12.36 -7.33
N ASP A 30 -3.30 13.12 -7.67
CA ASP A 30 -3.62 13.48 -9.05
C ASP A 30 -2.64 14.57 -9.52
N GLY A 31 -2.08 14.35 -10.70
CA GLY A 31 -1.05 15.17 -11.30
C GLY A 31 -1.53 16.43 -12.01
N ASP A 32 -2.84 16.64 -12.12
CA ASP A 32 -3.38 17.57 -13.12
C ASP A 32 -3.66 18.99 -12.58
N VAL A 33 -3.72 19.23 -11.26
CA VAL A 33 -3.88 20.59 -10.69
C VAL A 33 -3.17 20.77 -9.33
N ASP A 34 -2.38 21.85 -9.19
CA ASP A 34 -1.73 22.34 -7.96
C ASP A 34 -0.93 21.27 -7.17
N TRP A 35 -0.06 20.58 -7.91
CA TRP A 35 0.75 19.47 -7.40
C TRP A 35 1.54 19.79 -6.11
N PRO A 36 2.28 20.91 -5.98
CA PRO A 36 3.10 21.15 -4.78
C PRO A 36 2.26 21.30 -3.51
N THR A 37 1.21 22.13 -3.56
CA THR A 37 0.31 22.38 -2.43
C THR A 37 -0.46 21.12 -2.05
N ASN A 38 -0.98 20.40 -3.05
CA ASN A 38 -1.73 19.18 -2.81
C ASN A 38 -0.83 18.08 -2.23
N THR A 39 0.43 17.99 -2.70
CA THR A 39 1.39 16.99 -2.22
C THR A 39 1.77 17.20 -0.77
N ALA A 40 2.07 18.44 -0.34
CA ALA A 40 2.39 18.74 1.06
C ALA A 40 1.21 18.39 1.98
N ARG A 41 0.00 18.88 1.65
CA ARG A 41 -1.21 18.64 2.45
C ARG A 41 -1.58 17.15 2.56
N LEU A 42 -1.49 16.42 1.44
CA LEU A 42 -1.78 14.98 1.44
C LEU A 42 -0.71 14.18 2.18
N ALA A 43 0.55 14.60 2.12
CA ALA A 43 1.63 13.97 2.89
C ALA A 43 1.45 14.19 4.41
N GLU A 44 1.10 15.40 4.85
CA GLU A 44 0.75 15.68 6.24
C GLU A 44 -0.44 14.85 6.71
N THR A 45 -1.50 14.78 5.89
CA THR A 45 -2.68 13.96 6.19
C THR A 45 -2.30 12.48 6.29
N ALA A 46 -1.46 11.98 5.39
CA ALA A 46 -0.99 10.61 5.42
C ALA A 46 -0.14 10.33 6.66
N HIS A 47 0.69 11.28 7.09
CA HIS A 47 1.47 11.16 8.31
C HIS A 47 0.58 11.09 9.56
N GLN A 48 -0.41 11.98 9.68
CA GLN A 48 -1.38 11.95 10.77
C GLN A 48 -2.14 10.61 10.82
N ARG A 49 -2.56 10.08 9.67
CA ARG A 49 -3.22 8.76 9.61
C ARG A 49 -2.28 7.61 9.97
N ALA A 50 -0.99 7.77 9.78
CA ALA A 50 0.00 6.76 10.15
C ALA A 50 0.17 6.65 11.67
N GLU A 51 -0.17 7.69 12.45
CA GLU A 51 -0.13 7.65 13.92
C GLU A 51 -1.13 6.63 14.51
N ASP A 52 -2.21 6.34 13.79
CA ASP A 52 -3.20 5.32 14.15
C ASP A 52 -2.72 3.87 13.86
N ILE A 53 -1.57 3.70 13.21
CA ILE A 53 -1.02 2.41 12.80
C ILE A 53 0.18 2.06 13.69
N VAL A 54 0.19 0.87 14.25
CA VAL A 54 1.35 0.35 14.99
C VAL A 54 2.51 0.09 14.01
N ASP A 55 3.63 0.77 14.23
CA ASP A 55 4.85 0.71 13.40
C ASP A 55 4.62 0.97 11.90
N PRO A 56 4.22 2.21 11.52
CA PRO A 56 3.77 2.50 10.16
C PRO A 56 4.91 2.52 9.15
N ALA A 57 4.58 2.10 7.93
CA ALA A 57 5.38 2.26 6.73
C ALA A 57 4.55 2.83 5.58
N TYR A 58 5.24 3.52 4.69
CA TYR A 58 4.68 4.21 3.53
C TYR A 58 5.14 3.50 2.26
N VAL A 59 4.22 3.17 1.38
CA VAL A 59 4.53 2.57 0.06
C VAL A 59 4.09 3.53 -1.03
N ILE A 60 5.04 4.03 -1.81
CA ILE A 60 4.80 4.97 -2.92
C ILE A 60 4.96 4.22 -4.24
N CYS A 61 4.02 4.37 -5.16
CA CYS A 61 4.17 3.92 -6.55
C CYS A 61 3.50 4.90 -7.51
N SER A 62 3.78 4.81 -8.82
CA SER A 62 3.14 5.65 -9.84
C SER A 62 2.58 4.82 -10.99
N GLY A 63 1.58 5.34 -11.70
CA GLY A 63 1.01 4.62 -12.85
C GLY A 63 1.98 4.49 -14.04
N GLY A 64 2.90 5.44 -14.20
CA GLY A 64 3.94 5.44 -15.23
C GLY A 64 5.34 5.14 -14.69
N SER A 65 6.27 4.82 -15.60
CA SER A 65 7.71 4.61 -15.32
C SER A 65 8.61 5.75 -15.81
N GLY A 66 8.04 6.76 -16.49
CA GLY A 66 8.78 7.89 -17.06
C GLY A 66 9.45 8.79 -16.02
N GLU A 67 10.25 9.75 -16.50
CA GLU A 67 10.99 10.70 -15.65
C GLU A 67 10.05 11.50 -14.73
N THR A 68 8.98 12.07 -15.28
CA THR A 68 7.95 12.79 -14.51
C THR A 68 7.37 11.92 -13.39
N ALA A 69 7.11 10.64 -13.65
CA ALA A 69 6.58 9.74 -12.63
C ALA A 69 7.61 9.48 -11.51
N ARG A 70 8.91 9.36 -11.84
CA ARG A 70 9.98 9.22 -10.84
C ARG A 70 10.15 10.50 -10.02
N GLU A 71 10.11 11.65 -10.66
CA GLU A 71 10.19 12.96 -10.00
C GLU A 71 9.05 13.14 -9.00
N ARG A 72 7.81 12.89 -9.43
CA ARG A 72 6.62 12.96 -8.56
C ARG A 72 6.71 12.03 -7.35
N ARG A 73 7.21 10.80 -7.50
CA ARG A 73 7.43 9.91 -6.35
C ARG A 73 8.50 10.44 -5.39
N ARG A 74 9.55 11.09 -5.91
CA ARG A 74 10.58 11.76 -5.07
C ARG A 74 9.99 12.95 -4.32
N GLU A 75 9.14 13.74 -4.95
CA GLU A 75 8.47 14.86 -4.31
C GLU A 75 7.54 14.40 -3.18
N VAL A 76 6.74 13.36 -3.41
CA VAL A 76 5.91 12.74 -2.36
C VAL A 76 6.78 12.20 -1.22
N ARG A 77 7.90 11.53 -1.53
CA ARG A 77 8.86 11.06 -0.51
C ARG A 77 9.41 12.20 0.33
N SER A 78 9.81 13.30 -0.29
CA SER A 78 10.33 14.48 0.39
C SER A 78 9.25 15.16 1.25
N ALA A 79 8.03 15.27 0.75
CA ALA A 79 6.90 15.83 1.50
C ALA A 79 6.56 14.98 2.74
N LEU A 80 6.57 13.65 2.62
CA LEU A 80 6.39 12.75 3.76
C LEU A 80 7.50 12.92 4.80
N ALA A 81 8.75 13.04 4.37
CA ALA A 81 9.88 13.27 5.29
C ALA A 81 9.73 14.61 6.02
N LEU A 82 9.30 15.67 5.33
CA LEU A 82 9.00 16.98 5.94
C LEU A 82 7.82 16.91 6.91
N ALA A 83 6.83 16.07 6.62
CA ALA A 83 5.70 15.84 7.50
C ALA A 83 6.05 15.05 8.78
N GLY A 84 7.27 14.46 8.86
CA GLY A 84 7.74 13.71 10.04
C GLY A 84 7.91 12.21 9.82
N ALA A 85 7.64 11.68 8.61
CA ALA A 85 7.87 10.28 8.31
C ALA A 85 9.37 9.95 8.29
N ALA A 86 9.76 8.91 9.02
CA ALA A 86 11.14 8.43 9.01
C ALA A 86 11.54 7.93 7.61
N PRO A 87 12.63 8.45 6.98
CA PRO A 87 12.96 8.11 5.59
C PRO A 87 13.13 6.61 5.28
N PHE A 88 13.58 5.83 6.26
CA PHE A 88 13.75 4.37 6.13
C PHE A 88 12.43 3.60 6.20
N ARG A 89 11.33 4.25 6.60
CA ARG A 89 9.96 3.70 6.55
C ARG A 89 9.22 4.05 5.26
N ILE A 90 9.86 4.78 4.33
CA ILE A 90 9.28 5.17 3.05
C ILE A 90 9.86 4.29 1.93
N LEU A 91 9.04 3.38 1.41
CA LEU A 91 9.36 2.48 0.31
C LEU A 91 8.88 3.07 -1.02
N ASP A 92 9.77 3.14 -2.01
CA ASP A 92 9.40 3.41 -3.41
C ASP A 92 9.29 2.07 -4.15
N ALA A 93 8.07 1.68 -4.51
CA ALA A 93 7.77 0.46 -5.25
C ALA A 93 7.84 0.64 -6.78
N GLY A 94 8.17 1.84 -7.27
CA GLY A 94 8.29 2.13 -8.69
C GLY A 94 6.92 2.27 -9.36
N VAL A 95 6.64 1.36 -10.30
CA VAL A 95 5.38 1.38 -11.06
C VAL A 95 4.31 0.61 -10.29
N CYS A 96 3.15 1.23 -10.10
CA CYS A 96 1.99 0.56 -9.52
C CYS A 96 1.52 -0.58 -10.44
N ASP A 97 1.19 -1.70 -9.84
CA ASP A 97 0.44 -2.78 -10.49
C ASP A 97 -0.77 -3.18 -9.63
N ALA A 98 -1.50 -4.20 -10.10
CA ALA A 98 -2.67 -4.69 -9.40
C ALA A 98 -2.34 -5.39 -8.07
N GLN A 99 -1.13 -5.94 -7.90
CA GLN A 99 -0.71 -6.56 -6.63
C GLN A 99 -0.43 -5.51 -5.57
N ILE A 100 0.04 -4.33 -6.00
CA ILE A 100 0.24 -3.19 -5.13
C ILE A 100 -1.14 -2.57 -4.82
N THR A 101 -1.84 -2.07 -5.83
CA THR A 101 -3.00 -1.19 -5.62
C THR A 101 -4.35 -1.88 -5.47
N GLY A 102 -4.47 -3.17 -5.78
CA GLY A 102 -5.74 -3.87 -5.94
C GLY A 102 -6.57 -3.38 -7.14
N ARG A 103 -6.00 -2.52 -8.00
CA ARG A 103 -6.71 -1.82 -9.08
C ARG A 103 -6.18 -2.22 -10.46
N SER A 104 -7.07 -2.12 -11.45
CA SER A 104 -6.69 -2.28 -12.86
C SER A 104 -5.77 -1.14 -13.32
N ARG A 105 -4.92 -1.38 -14.32
CA ARG A 105 -4.01 -0.37 -14.88
C ARG A 105 -4.73 0.91 -15.35
N ARG A 106 -5.94 0.77 -15.91
CA ARG A 106 -6.79 1.92 -16.29
C ARG A 106 -7.20 2.75 -15.08
N ALA A 107 -7.55 2.10 -13.97
CA ALA A 107 -7.96 2.78 -12.73
C ALA A 107 -6.77 3.37 -11.96
N ILE A 108 -5.57 2.81 -12.11
CA ILE A 108 -4.34 3.39 -11.57
C ILE A 108 -4.07 4.76 -12.20
N GLY A 109 -4.23 4.88 -13.53
CA GLY A 109 -4.00 6.12 -14.27
C GLY A 109 -2.51 6.46 -14.43
N GLU A 110 -2.06 6.79 -15.63
CA GLU A 110 -0.63 6.92 -15.96
C GLU A 110 0.08 8.06 -15.21
N ASN A 111 -0.63 9.16 -14.95
CA ASN A 111 -0.08 10.36 -14.32
C ASN A 111 -0.16 10.38 -12.80
N ASN A 112 -0.78 9.37 -12.18
CA ASN A 112 -1.05 9.34 -10.76
C ASN A 112 0.13 8.79 -9.95
N VAL A 113 0.29 9.31 -8.74
CA VAL A 113 1.09 8.68 -7.68
C VAL A 113 0.15 8.15 -6.61
N TRP A 114 0.40 6.94 -6.15
CA TRP A 114 -0.37 6.26 -5.12
C TRP A 114 0.49 6.09 -3.87
N LEU A 115 -0.13 6.27 -2.72
CA LEU A 115 0.48 6.10 -1.41
C LEU A 115 -0.37 5.15 -0.55
N GLY A 116 0.28 4.10 -0.09
CA GLY A 116 -0.27 3.14 0.86
C GLY A 116 0.34 3.31 2.25
N LEU A 117 -0.48 3.04 3.26
CA LEU A 117 -0.07 2.93 4.65
C LEU A 117 -0.33 1.51 5.14
N ALA A 118 0.67 0.91 5.78
CA ALA A 118 0.55 -0.41 6.38
C ALA A 118 1.55 -0.54 7.53
N PRO A 119 1.34 -1.47 8.46
CA PRO A 119 2.39 -1.89 9.39
C PRO A 119 3.63 -2.34 8.61
N TYR A 120 4.82 -1.93 9.06
CA TYR A 120 6.08 -2.21 8.37
C TYR A 120 6.31 -3.70 8.11
N GLN A 121 5.92 -4.56 9.05
CA GLN A 121 6.09 -6.01 8.93
C GLN A 121 5.30 -6.58 7.74
N GLN A 122 4.10 -6.05 7.45
CA GLN A 122 3.33 -6.43 6.25
C GLN A 122 4.00 -5.97 4.95
N VAL A 123 4.62 -4.78 4.96
CA VAL A 123 5.39 -4.27 3.81
C VAL A 123 6.60 -5.15 3.52
N VAL A 124 7.33 -5.58 4.55
CA VAL A 124 8.47 -6.50 4.40
C VAL A 124 8.03 -7.84 3.81
N GLU A 125 6.93 -8.41 4.30
CA GLU A 125 6.38 -9.65 3.74
C GLU A 125 5.96 -9.50 2.28
N PHE A 126 5.30 -8.39 1.93
CA PHE A 126 4.93 -8.10 0.55
C PHE A 126 6.15 -8.04 -0.38
N VAL A 127 7.19 -7.29 0.02
CA VAL A 127 8.44 -7.18 -0.76
C VAL A 127 9.12 -8.54 -0.89
N ASN A 128 9.21 -9.31 0.19
CA ASN A 128 9.84 -10.63 0.17
C ASN A 128 9.10 -11.61 -0.74
N ARG A 129 7.76 -11.60 -0.74
CA ARG A 129 6.96 -12.42 -1.68
C ARG A 129 7.22 -12.04 -3.13
N ARG A 130 7.38 -10.74 -3.40
CA ARG A 130 7.62 -10.22 -4.76
C ARG A 130 9.03 -10.53 -5.27
N LEU A 131 10.04 -10.49 -4.40
CA LEU A 131 11.43 -10.75 -4.76
C LEU A 131 11.81 -12.25 -4.71
N GLY A 132 11.16 -13.02 -3.83
CA GLY A 132 11.46 -14.44 -3.61
C GLY A 132 10.75 -15.41 -4.58
N GLY A 133 9.91 -14.92 -5.48
CA GLY A 133 9.19 -15.72 -6.48
C GLY A 133 9.95 -15.89 -7.80
N SER A 134 11.29 -16.02 -7.77
CA SER A 134 12.12 -16.33 -8.94
C SER A 134 12.42 -17.83 -9.03
#